data_AF-A0A4T2A0J9-F1
#
_entry.id   AF-A0A4T2A0J9-F1
#
_cell.length_a   1.000
_cell.length_b   1.000
_cell.length_c   1.000
_cell.angle_alpha   90.00
_cell.angle_beta   90.00
_cell.angle_gamma   90.00
#
_symmetry.space_group_name_H-M   'P 1'
#
loop_
_entity.id
_entity.type
_entity.pdbx_description
1 polymer ?
#
loop_
_entity_poly.entity_id
_entity_poly.type
_entity_poly.pdbx_seq_one_letter_code
_entity_poly.pdbx_strand_id
1 'polypeptide(L)'
;MQFPQSLDRTQLPLFDAFMASTVPPLLADSSELPWQDSEGDAFSELSLRGPAGHCLNLLAPILRELSENHDERWLTLVAPPLSLTQSWLREAGLNRERILLLHPRGKQSALELAQHALKLGRSHTVVSWLHPLERHARQRLEHAARQGTAQSLNISLG
;
A
#
# COMPACT_ATOMS: atom_id res chain seq x y z
N MET A 1 -51.15 -20.98 31.99
CA MET A 1 -49.89 -21.53 31.46
C MET A 1 -48.99 -20.38 31.06
N GLN A 2 -47.92 -20.18 31.84
CA GLN A 2 -46.55 -19.82 31.40
C GLN A 2 -46.34 -18.49 30.64
N PHE A 3 -45.31 -17.67 30.83
CA PHE A 3 -44.30 -17.35 31.86
C PHE A 3 -43.81 -15.94 31.43
N PRO A 4 -43.45 -15.01 32.32
CA PRO A 4 -42.79 -13.77 31.92
C PRO A 4 -41.35 -14.07 31.49
N GLN A 5 -40.96 -13.72 30.26
CA GLN A 5 -39.55 -13.81 29.85
C GLN A 5 -38.79 -12.58 30.38
N SER A 6 -37.94 -12.85 31.36
CA SER A 6 -36.99 -11.95 32.00
C SER A 6 -36.00 -11.37 31.00
N LEU A 7 -35.92 -10.03 30.98
CA LEU A 7 -34.76 -9.28 30.50
C LEU A 7 -33.60 -9.48 31.48
N ASP A 8 -32.92 -10.62 31.40
CA ASP A 8 -31.66 -10.84 32.12
C ASP A 8 -30.68 -11.56 31.19
N ARG A 9 -30.06 -10.78 30.31
CA ARG A 9 -28.77 -11.15 29.74
C ARG A 9 -27.82 -9.99 29.98
N THR A 10 -27.28 -9.94 31.18
CA THR A 10 -26.08 -9.16 31.49
C THR A 10 -24.93 -9.70 30.65
N GLN A 11 -24.80 -9.21 29.42
CA GLN A 11 -23.55 -9.30 28.68
C GLN A 11 -22.55 -8.41 29.41
N LEU A 12 -21.63 -9.03 30.14
CA LEU A 12 -20.44 -8.33 30.63
C LEU A 12 -19.69 -7.78 29.40
N PRO A 13 -19.30 -6.50 29.40
CA PRO A 13 -18.52 -5.94 28.30
C PRO A 13 -17.18 -6.68 28.29
N LEU A 14 -16.87 -7.37 27.19
CA LEU A 14 -15.63 -8.10 26.95
C LEU A 14 -14.37 -7.27 27.25
N PHE A 15 -14.49 -5.95 27.25
CA PHE A 15 -13.43 -4.99 27.53
C PHE A 15 -13.08 -4.86 29.03
N ASP A 16 -14.02 -5.06 29.96
CA ASP A 16 -13.73 -4.93 31.40
C ASP A 16 -12.92 -6.12 31.94
N ALA A 17 -13.11 -7.31 31.37
CA ALA A 17 -12.32 -8.49 31.73
C ALA A 17 -10.83 -8.31 31.44
N PHE A 18 -10.48 -7.51 30.42
CA PHE A 18 -9.10 -7.23 30.05
C PHE A 18 -8.41 -6.25 31.02
N MET A 19 -9.17 -5.32 31.61
CA MET A 19 -8.63 -4.31 32.54
C MET A 19 -8.45 -4.83 33.96
N ALA A 20 -9.16 -5.91 34.34
CA ALA A 20 -9.08 -6.50 35.67
C ALA A 20 -7.85 -7.40 35.88
N SER A 21 -7.17 -7.84 34.81
CA SER A 21 -5.91 -8.56 34.92
C SER A 21 -4.73 -7.60 34.95
N THR A 22 -4.31 -7.19 36.15
CA THR A 22 -3.05 -6.43 36.37
C THR A 22 -1.81 -7.32 36.33
N VAL A 23 -1.82 -8.37 35.50
CA VAL A 23 -0.57 -9.04 35.13
C VAL A 23 -0.01 -8.19 34.00
N PRO A 24 1.10 -7.45 34.18
CA PRO A 24 1.75 -6.83 33.04
C PRO A 24 2.02 -7.99 32.08
N PRO A 25 1.60 -7.92 30.80
CA PRO A 25 2.13 -8.86 29.85
C PRO A 25 3.63 -8.70 29.97
N LEU A 26 4.31 -9.77 30.39
CA LEU A 26 5.74 -9.88 30.21
C LEU A 26 5.90 -9.83 28.70
N LEU A 27 6.06 -8.62 28.17
CA LEU A 27 6.62 -8.34 26.88
C LEU A 27 8.07 -8.85 26.98
N ALA A 28 8.20 -10.17 26.99
CA ALA A 28 9.42 -10.82 26.54
C ALA A 28 9.67 -10.19 25.18
N ASP A 29 10.79 -9.46 25.07
CA ASP A 29 11.23 -8.73 23.89
C ASP A 29 10.61 -9.32 22.62
N SER A 30 9.47 -8.78 22.21
CA SER A 30 8.89 -9.07 20.91
C SER A 30 9.63 -8.19 19.91
N SER A 31 10.94 -8.39 19.84
CA SER A 31 11.82 -7.93 18.77
C SER A 31 11.58 -8.70 17.46
N GLU A 32 10.55 -9.54 17.41
CA GLU A 32 10.13 -10.26 16.22
C GLU A 32 8.65 -9.96 15.96
N LEU A 33 8.39 -8.85 15.27
CA LEU A 33 7.14 -8.70 14.52
C LEU A 33 6.99 -9.95 13.63
N PRO A 34 5.80 -10.60 13.57
CA PRO A 34 5.59 -11.81 12.75
C PRO A 34 5.79 -11.60 11.24
N TRP A 35 6.07 -10.36 10.83
CA TRP A 35 6.50 -9.96 9.49
C TRP A 35 8.03 -9.90 9.39
N GLN A 36 8.75 -10.73 10.14
CA GLN A 36 10.17 -10.97 9.90
C GLN A 36 10.36 -11.22 8.42
N ASP A 37 11.24 -10.42 7.81
CA ASP A 37 11.58 -10.42 6.40
C ASP A 37 11.79 -11.86 5.91
N SER A 38 10.72 -12.48 5.44
CA SER A 38 10.86 -13.34 4.26
C SER A 38 11.52 -12.41 3.26
N GLU A 39 12.51 -12.87 2.48
CA GLU A 39 12.93 -12.13 1.28
C GLU A 39 11.71 -12.00 0.36
N GLY A 40 10.87 -11.03 0.71
CA GLY A 40 9.45 -11.03 0.44
C GLY A 40 9.25 -10.62 -1.00
N ASP A 41 8.14 -11.04 -1.58
CA ASP A 41 7.81 -10.69 -2.95
C ASP A 41 7.98 -9.17 -3.13
N ALA A 42 8.99 -8.75 -3.90
CA ALA A 42 9.31 -7.35 -4.14
C ALA A 42 8.28 -6.70 -5.09
N PHE A 43 7.25 -7.47 -5.45
CA PHE A 43 6.12 -7.07 -6.24
C PHE A 43 4.82 -7.29 -5.45
N SER A 44 3.97 -6.28 -5.46
CA SER A 44 2.60 -6.32 -4.91
C SER A 44 1.62 -5.73 -5.92
N GLU A 45 0.36 -6.17 -5.85
CA GLU A 45 -0.71 -5.65 -6.69
C GLU A 45 -1.93 -5.27 -5.85
N LEU A 46 -2.47 -4.08 -6.12
CA LEU A 46 -3.69 -3.55 -5.51
C LEU A 46 -4.75 -3.36 -6.59
N SER A 47 -5.91 -3.99 -6.42
CA SER A 47 -7.05 -3.82 -7.31
C SER A 47 -8.21 -3.16 -6.57
N LEU A 48 -8.66 -2.01 -7.05
CA LEU A 48 -9.82 -1.28 -6.50
C LEU A 48 -10.93 -1.27 -7.54
N ARG A 49 -12.10 -1.77 -7.14
CA ARG A 49 -13.28 -1.89 -8.00
C ARG A 49 -14.45 -1.09 -7.44
N GLY A 50 -15.14 -0.33 -8.30
CA GLY A 50 -16.32 0.46 -7.94
C GLY A 50 -16.32 1.87 -8.53
N PRO A 51 -17.16 2.78 -7.99
CA PRO A 51 -17.20 4.16 -8.45
C PRO A 51 -15.84 4.84 -8.34
N ALA A 52 -15.40 5.52 -9.40
CA ALA A 52 -14.05 6.08 -9.50
C ALA A 52 -13.66 6.95 -8.29
N GLY A 53 -14.58 7.79 -7.80
CA GLY A 53 -14.34 8.62 -6.61
C GLY A 53 -14.09 7.81 -5.34
N HIS A 54 -14.78 6.69 -5.15
CA HIS A 54 -14.57 5.82 -3.98
C HIS A 54 -13.21 5.12 -4.07
N CYS A 55 -12.85 4.61 -5.25
CA CYS A 55 -11.54 3.99 -5.47
C CYS A 55 -10.40 4.99 -5.19
N LEU A 56 -10.54 6.24 -5.63
CA LEU A 56 -9.56 7.28 -5.32
C LEU A 56 -9.49 7.57 -3.82
N ASN A 57 -10.63 7.69 -3.13
CA ASN A 57 -10.64 7.93 -1.68
C ASN A 57 -9.95 6.80 -0.89
N LEU A 58 -10.10 5.56 -1.32
CA LEU A 58 -9.40 4.40 -0.73
C LEU A 58 -7.91 4.39 -1.07
N LEU A 59 -7.53 4.86 -2.26
CA LEU A 59 -6.14 4.93 -2.70
C LEU A 59 -5.35 6.04 -1.99
N ALA A 60 -5.99 7.17 -1.70
CA ALA A 60 -5.36 8.34 -1.08
C ALA A 60 -4.50 8.02 0.17
N PRO A 61 -5.02 7.32 1.20
CA PRO A 61 -4.22 7.02 2.39
C PRO A 61 -3.01 6.13 2.10
N ILE A 62 -3.11 5.21 1.12
CA ILE A 62 -2.00 4.32 0.75
C ILE A 62 -0.85 5.13 0.15
N LEU A 63 -1.16 6.01 -0.81
CA LEU A 63 -0.13 6.85 -1.43
C LEU A 63 0.43 7.89 -0.45
N ARG A 64 -0.38 8.39 0.48
CA ARG A 64 0.08 9.31 1.53
C ARG A 64 1.10 8.62 2.44
N GLU A 65 0.77 7.44 2.97
CA GLU A 65 1.68 6.65 3.82
C GLU A 65 3.00 6.36 3.11
N LEU A 66 2.94 5.90 1.85
CA LEU A 66 4.15 5.66 1.04
C LEU A 66 4.97 6.93 0.85
N SER A 67 4.33 8.10 0.69
CA SER A 67 5.04 9.38 0.53
C SER A 67 5.72 9.86 1.81
N GLU A 68 5.27 9.37 2.97
CA GLU A 68 5.77 9.72 4.30
C GLU A 68 6.76 8.69 4.86
N ASN A 69 6.99 7.56 4.16
CA ASN A 69 7.89 6.47 4.54
C ASN A 69 9.26 6.96 5.06
N HIS A 70 9.91 6.31 6.01
CA HIS A 70 11.19 6.80 6.56
C HIS A 70 12.40 6.69 5.59
N ASP A 71 12.26 5.97 4.48
CA ASP A 71 13.33 5.82 3.48
C ASP A 71 13.52 7.10 2.63
N GLU A 72 14.70 7.73 2.66
CA GLU A 72 15.00 8.99 1.97
C GLU A 72 14.84 8.94 0.43
N ARG A 73 14.70 7.75 -0.16
CA ARG A 73 14.45 7.57 -1.59
C ARG A 73 13.04 8.01 -2.01
N TRP A 74 12.86 8.25 -3.30
CA TRP A 74 11.59 8.71 -3.88
C TRP A 74 10.46 7.67 -3.78
N LEU A 75 9.22 8.15 -3.64
CA LEU A 75 8.04 7.45 -4.12
C LEU A 75 7.83 7.83 -5.59
N THR A 76 7.99 6.88 -6.51
CA THR A 76 7.84 7.17 -7.94
C THR A 76 6.51 6.66 -8.48
N LEU A 77 5.72 7.54 -9.10
CA LEU A 77 4.47 7.19 -9.77
C LEU A 77 4.70 7.22 -11.30
N VAL A 78 4.59 6.05 -11.94
CA VAL A 78 4.81 5.87 -13.38
C VAL A 78 3.50 5.83 -14.15
N ALA A 79 3.28 6.82 -15.01
CA ALA A 79 2.10 6.95 -15.85
C ALA A 79 0.78 6.83 -15.05
N PRO A 80 0.58 7.63 -13.97
CA PRO A 80 -0.68 7.62 -13.25
C PRO A 80 -1.85 7.98 -14.18
N PRO A 81 -3.06 7.44 -13.94
CA PRO A 81 -4.24 7.78 -14.73
C PRO A 81 -4.63 9.24 -14.52
N LEU A 82 -5.35 9.82 -15.49
CA LEU A 82 -5.73 11.23 -15.49
C LEU A 82 -6.54 11.65 -14.24
N SER A 83 -7.21 10.71 -13.58
CA SER A 83 -7.94 10.94 -12.34
C SER A 83 -7.02 11.35 -11.18
N LEU A 84 -5.75 10.92 -11.18
CA LEU A 84 -4.72 11.35 -10.22
C LEU A 84 -4.14 12.70 -10.66
N THR A 85 -5.01 13.71 -10.72
CA THR A 85 -4.64 15.09 -11.05
C THR A 85 -3.68 15.65 -10.02
N GLN A 86 -2.97 16.72 -10.38
CA GLN A 86 -2.12 17.42 -9.43
C GLN A 86 -2.92 17.92 -8.23
N SER A 87 -4.13 18.47 -8.42
CA SER A 87 -5.01 18.89 -7.32
C SER A 87 -5.39 17.73 -6.40
N TRP A 88 -5.72 16.57 -6.97
CA TRP A 88 -6.03 15.38 -6.18
C TRP A 88 -4.84 14.95 -5.32
N LEU A 89 -3.61 14.91 -5.87
CA LEU A 89 -2.41 14.59 -5.10
C LEU A 89 -2.19 15.57 -3.95
N ARG A 90 -2.52 16.86 -4.16
CA ARG A 90 -2.45 17.88 -3.10
C ARG A 90 -3.48 17.66 -2.01
N GLU A 91 -4.73 17.38 -2.40
CA GLU A 91 -5.87 17.21 -1.49
C GLU A 91 -5.79 15.91 -0.69
N ALA A 92 -5.25 14.85 -1.29
CA ALA A 92 -4.97 13.59 -0.62
C ALA A 92 -3.87 13.68 0.46
N GLY A 93 -3.15 14.82 0.51
CA GLY A 93 -2.16 15.12 1.55
C GLY A 93 -0.80 14.46 1.33
N LEU A 94 -0.45 14.12 0.10
CA LEU A 94 0.82 13.46 -0.20
C LEU A 94 2.01 14.44 0.01
N ASN A 95 3.13 13.91 0.52
CA ASN A 95 4.37 14.67 0.66
C ASN A 95 5.00 14.91 -0.72
N ARG A 96 4.84 16.15 -1.22
CA ARG A 96 5.27 16.54 -2.57
C ARG A 96 6.78 16.63 -2.72
N GLU A 97 7.51 16.79 -1.63
CA GLU A 97 8.98 16.87 -1.65
C GLU A 97 9.61 15.48 -1.84
N ARG A 98 8.80 14.42 -1.79
CA ARG A 98 9.25 13.03 -1.81
C ARG A 98 8.59 12.18 -2.89
N ILE A 99 7.85 12.81 -3.81
CA ILE A 99 7.19 12.12 -4.92
C ILE A 99 7.80 12.54 -6.25
N LEU A 100 8.03 11.55 -7.10
CA LEU A 100 8.44 11.73 -8.48
C LEU A 100 7.34 11.23 -9.44
N LEU A 101 6.81 12.11 -10.28
CA LEU A 101 5.88 11.74 -11.34
C LEU A 101 6.63 11.52 -12.65
N LEU A 102 6.57 10.31 -13.21
CA LEU A 102 7.21 9.97 -14.47
C LEU A 102 6.19 9.57 -15.53
N HIS A 103 6.33 10.14 -16.73
CA HIS A 103 5.57 9.73 -17.90
C HIS A 103 6.50 9.18 -18.98
N PRO A 104 6.11 8.10 -19.68
CA PRO A 104 6.91 7.53 -20.77
C PRO A 104 7.15 8.57 -21.87
N ARG A 105 8.33 8.50 -22.51
CA ARG A 105 8.72 9.40 -23.60
C ARG A 105 9.09 8.62 -24.85
N GLY A 106 8.77 9.18 -26.02
CA GLY A 106 9.10 8.57 -27.31
C GLY A 106 8.47 7.18 -27.46
N LYS A 107 9.31 6.17 -27.71
CA LYS A 107 8.88 4.75 -27.88
C LYS A 107 8.87 3.94 -26.58
N GLN A 108 9.26 4.52 -25.45
CA GLN A 108 9.32 3.82 -24.18
C GLN A 108 7.91 3.53 -23.67
N SER A 109 7.66 2.30 -23.21
CA SER A 109 6.42 1.91 -22.54
C SER A 109 6.44 2.25 -21.04
N ALA A 110 5.25 2.32 -20.42
CA ALA A 110 5.14 2.48 -18.97
C ALA A 110 5.81 1.33 -18.20
N LEU A 111 5.72 0.09 -18.71
CA LEU A 111 6.40 -1.06 -18.14
C LEU A 111 7.93 -0.87 -18.15
N GLU A 112 8.50 -0.48 -19.28
CA GLU A 112 9.95 -0.23 -19.38
C GLU A 112 10.40 0.93 -18.50
N LEU A 113 9.61 1.99 -18.41
CA LEU A 113 9.91 3.10 -17.53
C LEU A 113 9.90 2.67 -16.05
N ALA A 114 8.88 1.91 -15.62
CA ALA A 114 8.79 1.39 -14.26
C ALA A 114 9.96 0.46 -13.93
N GLN A 115 10.33 -0.44 -14.85
CA GLN A 115 11.50 -1.29 -14.68
C GLN A 115 12.80 -0.50 -14.54
N HIS A 116 13.00 0.54 -15.36
CA HIS A 116 14.20 1.37 -15.24
C HIS A 116 14.22 2.13 -13.90
N ALA A 117 13.10 2.71 -13.49
CA ALA A 117 12.99 3.41 -12.21
C ALA A 117 13.31 2.49 -11.02
N LEU A 118 12.80 1.25 -11.05
CA LEU A 118 13.10 0.22 -10.06
C LEU A 118 14.60 -0.11 -10.06
N LYS A 119 15.18 -0.49 -11.21
CA LYS A 119 16.60 -0.88 -11.32
C LYS A 119 17.58 0.18 -10.85
N LEU A 120 17.25 1.46 -10.98
CA LEU A 120 18.10 2.56 -10.54
C LEU A 120 18.22 2.63 -9.01
N GLY A 121 17.31 2.01 -8.25
CA GLY A 121 17.34 1.97 -6.79
C GLY A 121 17.21 3.34 -6.11
N ARG A 122 16.80 4.38 -6.86
CA ARG A 122 16.59 5.75 -6.35
C ARG A 122 15.22 5.96 -5.73
N SER A 123 14.34 4.96 -5.82
CA SER A 123 13.00 4.97 -5.26
C SER A 123 12.86 3.82 -4.28
N HIS A 124 12.23 4.04 -3.14
CA HIS A 124 11.88 2.95 -2.22
C HIS A 124 10.67 2.17 -2.75
N THR A 125 9.77 2.85 -3.45
CA THR A 125 8.61 2.24 -4.10
C THR A 125 8.36 2.87 -5.46
N VAL A 126 8.10 2.02 -6.46
CA VAL A 126 7.65 2.43 -7.79
C VAL A 126 6.24 1.90 -8.01
N VAL A 127 5.31 2.84 -8.18
CA VAL A 127 3.90 2.57 -8.44
C VAL A 127 3.63 2.63 -9.94
N SER A 128 2.97 1.61 -10.47
CA SER A 128 2.54 1.53 -11.86
C SER A 128 1.04 1.26 -11.98
N TRP A 129 0.44 1.62 -13.12
CA TRP A 129 -0.98 1.37 -13.43
C TRP A 129 -1.12 0.52 -14.69
N LEU A 130 -0.52 -0.66 -14.68
CA LEU A 130 -0.49 -1.56 -15.82
C LEU A 130 -1.70 -2.50 -15.74
N HIS A 131 -2.60 -2.40 -16.71
CA HIS A 131 -3.73 -3.31 -16.84
C HIS A 131 -4.09 -3.51 -18.32
N PRO A 132 -4.17 -4.76 -18.81
CA PRO A 132 -3.84 -6.00 -18.11
C PRO A 132 -2.34 -6.12 -17.79
N LEU A 133 -2.01 -6.78 -16.68
CA LEU A 133 -0.63 -7.09 -16.31
C LEU A 133 -0.36 -8.58 -16.54
N GLU A 134 0.42 -8.89 -17.57
CA GLU A 134 0.81 -10.26 -17.88
C GLU A 134 1.86 -10.80 -16.89
N ARG A 135 1.90 -12.13 -16.72
CA ARG A 135 2.87 -12.80 -15.83
C ARG A 135 4.33 -12.40 -16.13
N HIS A 136 4.70 -12.31 -17.41
CA HIS A 136 6.06 -11.93 -17.79
C HIS A 136 6.37 -10.47 -17.40
N ALA A 137 5.39 -9.56 -17.51
CA ALA A 137 5.54 -8.18 -17.07
C ALA A 137 5.68 -8.09 -15.53
N ARG A 138 4.91 -8.87 -14.78
CA ARG A 138 5.07 -9.00 -13.32
C ARG A 138 6.49 -9.45 -12.93
N GLN A 139 6.97 -10.55 -13.50
CA GLN A 139 8.32 -11.07 -13.22
C GLN A 139 9.41 -10.04 -13.56
N ARG A 140 9.23 -9.31 -14.66
CA ARG A 140 10.08 -8.21 -15.09
C ARG A 140 10.17 -7.08 -14.07
N LEU A 141 9.06 -6.75 -13.40
CA LEU A 141 9.00 -5.72 -12.36
C LEU A 141 9.60 -6.24 -11.04
N GLU A 142 9.22 -7.44 -10.61
CA GLU A 142 9.74 -8.08 -9.40
C GLU A 142 11.28 -8.20 -9.43
N HIS A 143 11.83 -8.64 -10.56
CA HIS A 143 13.28 -8.73 -10.74
C HIS A 143 13.96 -7.36 -10.69
N ALA A 144 13.37 -6.35 -11.35
CA ALA A 144 13.89 -4.98 -11.32
C ALA A 144 13.84 -4.37 -9.92
N ALA A 145 12.78 -4.67 -9.15
CA ALA A 145 12.58 -4.23 -7.79
C ALA A 145 13.66 -4.80 -6.85
N ARG A 146 13.92 -6.11 -6.94
CA ARG A 146 15.02 -6.75 -6.21
C ARG A 146 16.38 -6.15 -6.56
N GLN A 147 16.66 -5.92 -7.85
CA GLN A 147 17.92 -5.29 -8.30
C GLN A 147 18.13 -3.90 -7.70
N GLY A 148 17.06 -3.11 -7.59
CA GLY A 148 17.09 -1.77 -7.04
C GLY A 148 16.89 -1.69 -5.53
N THR A 149 16.75 -2.81 -4.82
CA THR A 149 16.35 -2.83 -3.40
C THR A 149 15.10 -2.00 -3.12
N ALA A 150 14.11 -2.09 -4.02
CA ALA A 150 12.90 -1.30 -4.03
C ALA A 150 11.66 -2.21 -4.04
N GLN A 151 10.49 -1.63 -3.78
CA GLN A 151 9.20 -2.28 -3.91
C GLN A 151 8.53 -1.88 -5.22
N SER A 152 7.91 -2.83 -5.92
CA SER A 152 7.04 -2.59 -7.06
C SER A 152 5.59 -2.77 -6.65
N LEU A 153 4.79 -1.73 -6.83
CA LEU A 153 3.34 -1.77 -6.57
C LEU A 153 2.58 -1.51 -7.87
N ASN A 154 1.83 -2.49 -8.37
CA ASN A 154 0.90 -2.27 -9.47
C ASN A 154 -0.50 -1.95 -8.95
N ILE A 155 -1.17 -0.96 -9.53
CA ILE A 155 -2.53 -0.55 -9.15
C ILE A 155 -3.47 -0.68 -10.34
N SER A 156 -4.53 -1.46 -10.18
CA SER A 156 -5.64 -1.55 -11.14
C SER A 156 -6.86 -0.83 -10.56
N LEU A 157 -7.37 0.15 -11.30
CA LEU A 157 -8.61 0.88 -10.97
C LEU A 157 -9.68 0.51 -12.01
N GLY A 158 -10.88 0.16 -11.56
CA GLY A 158 -12.06 0.08 -12.43
C GLY A 158 -13.18 -0.72 -11.83
#